data_AF-A0A4Z1F0Q4-F1
#
_entry.id   AF-A0A4Z1F0Q4-F1
#
_cell.length_a   1.000
_cell.length_b   1.000
_cell.length_c   1.000
_cell.angle_alpha   90.00
_cell.angle_beta   90.00
_cell.angle_gamma   90.00
#
_symmetry.space_group_name_H-M   'P 1'
#
loop_
_entity.id
_entity.type
_entity.pdbx_description
1 polymer ?
#
loop_
_entity_poly.entity_id
_entity_poly.type
_entity_poly.pdbx_seq_one_letter_code
_entity_poly.pdbx_strand_id
1 'polypeptide(L)'
;MAFLPSTQWRERVRRQTLALIEKNFLLFLRSPWATLFRALILPIVFAALFCSGGKLSNIASTTTEGGIADSAQQIKSLKQALDGVPLKKLILCRNGFNGTELNSIIETAVQGLSLDRWVTIDDVDDLYYNCLQSRTGISDYFAAVIFTSINATNVDYIIATDSATSLSNTDFAKHASST
;
A
#
# COMPACT_ATOMS: atom_id res chain seq x y z
N MET A 1 10.62 36.90 46.45
CA MET A 1 10.52 36.27 45.10
C MET A 1 11.90 36.25 44.47
N ALA A 2 12.57 35.10 44.47
CA ALA A 2 13.88 34.95 43.85
C ALA A 2 13.70 34.33 42.46
N PHE A 3 14.08 35.06 41.41
CA PHE A 3 14.06 34.60 40.02
C PHE A 3 15.20 33.60 39.75
N LEU A 4 14.87 32.50 39.08
CA LEU A 4 15.70 31.29 38.92
C LEU A 4 16.96 31.47 38.05
N PRO A 5 18.01 30.65 38.26
CA PRO A 5 19.30 30.72 37.58
C PRO A 5 19.26 29.98 36.22
N SER A 6 18.57 30.54 35.23
CA SER A 6 18.40 29.90 33.91
C SER A 6 19.68 29.85 33.06
N THR A 7 20.67 30.69 33.36
CA THR A 7 21.92 30.79 32.60
C THR A 7 22.91 29.69 32.94
N GLN A 8 23.03 29.31 34.21
CA GLN A 8 24.01 28.30 34.66
C GLN A 8 23.71 26.89 34.15
N TRP A 9 22.43 26.51 34.03
CA TRP A 9 22.06 25.19 33.50
C TRP A 9 22.41 25.06 32.02
N ARG A 10 22.16 26.11 31.23
CA ARG A 10 22.53 26.17 29.80
C ARG A 10 24.03 26.05 29.58
N GLU A 11 24.84 26.70 30.41
CA GLU A 11 26.30 26.59 30.34
C GLU A 11 26.83 25.21 30.71
N ARG A 12 26.23 24.55 31.71
CA ARG A 12 26.60 23.16 32.07
C ARG A 12 26.25 22.19 30.95
N VAL A 13 25.05 22.30 30.38
CA VAL A 13 24.64 21.49 29.23
C VAL A 13 25.55 21.74 28.03
N ARG A 14 25.92 23.00 27.75
CA ARG A 14 26.85 23.35 26.66
C ARG A 14 28.24 22.75 26.85
N ARG A 15 28.80 22.81 28.06
CA ARG A 15 30.11 22.22 28.35
C ARG A 15 30.08 20.70 28.27
N GLN A 16 28.98 20.08 28.71
CA GLN A 16 28.78 18.64 28.60
C GLN A 16 28.65 18.21 27.14
N THR A 17 27.83 18.88 26.32
CA THR A 17 27.70 18.54 24.90
C THR A 17 29.01 18.76 24.15
N LEU A 18 29.75 19.82 24.45
CA LEU A 18 31.06 20.08 23.82
C LEU A 18 32.10 19.01 24.19
N ALA A 19 32.13 18.58 25.45
CA ALA A 19 32.98 17.46 25.89
C ALA A 19 32.56 16.12 25.26
N LEU A 20 31.27 15.88 25.05
CA LEU A 20 30.79 14.69 24.34
C LEU A 20 31.18 14.73 22.85
N ILE A 21 31.09 15.89 22.20
CA ILE A 21 31.48 16.06 20.79
C ILE A 21 32.98 15.82 20.64
N GLU A 22 33.81 16.41 21.50
CA GLU A 22 35.26 16.25 21.47
C GLU A 22 35.66 14.77 21.65
N LYS A 23 35.02 14.07 22.60
CA LYS A 23 35.26 12.63 22.81
C LYS A 23 34.83 11.79 21.61
N ASN A 24 33.67 12.07 21.02
CA ASN A 24 33.21 11.35 19.82
C ASN A 24 34.10 11.65 18.61
N PHE A 25 34.63 12.87 18.49
CA PHE A 25 35.56 13.25 17.44
C PHE A 25 36.92 12.57 17.60
N LEU A 26 37.44 12.47 18.83
CA LEU A 26 38.66 11.72 19.12
C LEU A 26 38.50 10.22 18.85
N LEU A 27 37.34 9.64 19.15
CA LEU A 27 37.02 8.26 18.79
C LEU A 27 36.96 8.07 17.27
N PHE A 28 36.41 9.03 16.55
CA PHE A 28 36.40 9.03 15.09
C PHE A 28 37.82 9.12 14.50
N LEU A 29 38.71 9.92 15.10
CA LEU A 29 40.09 10.06 14.63
C LEU A 29 40.96 8.83 14.96
N ARG A 30 40.68 8.16 16.08
CA ARG A 30 41.41 6.97 16.55
C ARG A 30 41.09 5.72 15.74
N SER A 31 39.82 5.54 15.34
CA SER A 31 39.41 4.41 14.50
C SER A 31 38.32 4.85 13.50
N PRO A 32 38.67 5.63 12.46
CA PRO A 32 37.70 6.20 11.52
C PRO A 32 36.93 5.12 10.78
N TRP A 33 37.58 3.99 10.49
CA TRP A 33 36.94 2.88 9.81
C TRP A 33 35.89 2.20 10.68
N ALA A 34 36.19 1.89 11.94
CA ALA A 34 35.25 1.19 12.83
C ALA A 34 34.01 2.04 13.15
N THR A 35 34.18 3.36 13.32
CA THR A 35 33.06 4.29 13.54
C THR A 35 32.23 4.47 12.28
N LEU A 36 32.85 4.56 11.10
CA LEU A 36 32.16 4.68 9.82
C LEU A 36 31.36 3.40 9.49
N PHE A 37 31.93 2.22 9.74
CA PHE A 37 31.19 0.96 9.56
C PHE A 37 30.00 0.84 10.52
N ARG A 38 30.17 1.19 11.79
CA ARG A 38 29.13 1.02 12.82
C ARG A 38 28.05 2.10 12.78
N ALA A 39 28.40 3.34 12.48
CA ALA A 39 27.47 4.47 12.53
C ALA A 39 26.83 4.80 11.18
N LEU A 40 27.47 4.46 10.06
CA LEU A 40 26.97 4.79 8.71
C LEU A 40 26.61 3.52 7.92
N ILE A 41 27.56 2.62 7.72
CA ILE A 41 27.37 1.48 6.81
C ILE A 41 26.35 0.49 7.36
N LEU A 42 26.44 0.12 8.64
CA LEU A 42 25.55 -0.86 9.25
C LEU A 42 24.08 -0.39 9.22
N PRO A 43 23.72 0.84 9.63
CA PRO A 43 22.35 1.34 9.50
C PRO A 43 21.85 1.39 8.04
N ILE A 44 22.69 1.78 7.08
CA ILE A 44 22.33 1.81 5.66
C ILE A 44 22.11 0.40 5.12
N VAL A 45 22.95 -0.56 5.47
CA VAL A 45 22.81 -1.96 5.05
C VAL A 45 21.55 -2.58 5.64
N PHE A 46 21.26 -2.35 6.93
CA PHE A 46 20.01 -2.82 7.51
C PHE A 46 18.79 -2.14 6.87
N ALA A 47 18.81 -0.82 6.69
CA ALA A 47 17.74 -0.10 6.02
C ALA A 47 17.54 -0.60 4.58
N ALA A 48 18.62 -0.84 3.85
CA ALA A 48 18.59 -1.37 2.50
C ALA A 48 18.07 -2.81 2.48
N LEU A 49 18.47 -3.68 3.41
CA LEU A 49 17.98 -5.06 3.51
C LEU A 49 16.50 -5.11 3.89
N PHE A 50 16.04 -4.28 4.83
CA PHE A 50 14.63 -4.22 5.20
C PHE A 50 13.76 -3.58 4.11
N CYS A 51 14.26 -2.55 3.43
CA CYS A 51 13.54 -1.87 2.36
C CYS A 51 13.57 -2.67 1.04
N SER A 52 14.66 -3.38 0.79
CA SER A 52 14.86 -4.17 -0.43
C SER A 52 14.49 -5.63 -0.28
N GLY A 53 14.32 -6.16 0.94
CA GLY A 53 13.77 -7.50 1.16
C GLY A 53 12.37 -7.69 0.54
N GLY A 54 11.66 -6.59 0.26
CA GLY A 54 10.42 -6.59 -0.54
C GLY A 54 10.55 -6.04 -1.97
N LYS A 55 11.72 -5.53 -2.40
CA LYS A 55 11.89 -4.81 -3.68
C LYS A 55 13.08 -5.26 -4.56
N LEU A 56 14.00 -6.09 -4.06
CA LEU A 56 15.16 -6.58 -4.83
C LEU A 56 14.78 -7.55 -5.96
N SER A 57 13.55 -8.05 -6.00
CA SER A 57 13.04 -8.80 -7.16
C SER A 57 12.85 -7.93 -8.41
N ASN A 58 12.75 -6.60 -8.26
CA ASN A 58 12.29 -5.73 -9.34
C ASN A 58 13.41 -4.86 -9.95
N ILE A 59 14.67 -5.02 -9.51
CA ILE A 59 15.80 -4.27 -10.08
C ILE A 59 16.19 -4.78 -11.49
N ALA A 60 15.75 -5.97 -11.89
CA ALA A 60 15.97 -6.51 -13.24
C ALA A 60 14.84 -6.21 -14.24
N SER A 61 13.74 -5.59 -13.81
CA SER A 61 12.56 -5.35 -14.66
C SER A 61 12.19 -3.87 -14.67
N THR A 62 13.05 -3.03 -15.22
CA THR A 62 12.58 -1.76 -15.79
C THR A 62 11.98 -2.06 -17.15
N THR A 63 10.81 -2.72 -17.19
CA THR A 63 10.00 -2.75 -18.39
C THR A 63 9.51 -1.34 -18.63
N THR A 64 10.03 -0.73 -19.69
CA THR A 64 9.60 0.57 -20.20
C THR A 64 8.24 0.37 -20.87
N GLU A 65 7.19 0.09 -20.08
CA GLU A 65 5.84 -0.14 -20.57
C GLU A 65 5.07 1.18 -20.65
N GLY A 66 5.48 2.02 -21.61
CA GLY A 66 4.73 3.18 -22.05
C GLY A 66 4.67 3.19 -23.56
N GLY A 67 3.51 2.85 -24.13
CA GLY A 67 3.27 2.79 -25.56
C GLY A 67 1.77 2.88 -25.90
N ILE A 68 1.47 3.25 -27.14
CA ILE A 68 0.10 3.20 -27.68
C ILE A 68 -0.21 1.74 -27.99
N ALA A 69 -1.40 1.26 -27.59
CA ALA A 69 -1.79 -0.12 -27.79
C ALA A 69 -2.03 -0.43 -29.28
N ASP A 70 -1.34 -1.45 -29.80
CA ASP A 70 -1.46 -1.88 -31.20
C ASP A 70 -2.79 -2.64 -31.49
N SER A 71 -3.49 -3.09 -30.45
CA SER A 71 -4.72 -3.87 -30.58
C SER A 71 -5.73 -3.53 -29.48
N ALA A 72 -6.96 -3.23 -29.86
CA ALA A 72 -8.08 -3.07 -28.93
C ALA A 72 -8.45 -4.43 -28.34
N GLN A 73 -7.99 -4.71 -27.12
CA GLN A 73 -8.50 -5.87 -26.38
C GLN A 73 -9.90 -5.55 -25.84
N GLN A 74 -10.81 -6.50 -26.02
CA GLN A 74 -12.17 -6.37 -25.53
C GLN A 74 -12.17 -6.37 -23.99
N ILE A 75 -12.88 -5.42 -23.39
CA ILE A 75 -13.10 -5.37 -21.94
C ILE A 75 -13.78 -6.68 -21.53
N LYS A 76 -13.09 -7.49 -20.72
CA LYS A 76 -13.62 -8.75 -20.21
C LYS A 76 -14.86 -8.46 -19.35
N SER A 77 -15.87 -9.31 -19.46
CA SER A 77 -16.99 -9.27 -18.52
C SER A 77 -16.49 -9.58 -17.10
N LEU A 78 -17.17 -9.05 -16.08
CA LEU A 78 -16.79 -9.28 -14.68
C LEU A 78 -16.64 -10.77 -14.36
N LYS A 79 -17.55 -11.60 -14.87
CA LYS A 79 -17.48 -13.06 -14.76
C LYS A 79 -16.20 -13.62 -15.38
N GLN A 80 -15.90 -13.25 -16.62
CA GLN A 80 -14.71 -13.73 -17.33
C GLN A 80 -13.41 -13.25 -16.66
N ALA A 81 -13.41 -12.04 -16.10
CA ALA A 81 -12.29 -11.51 -15.35
C ALA A 81 -12.06 -12.29 -14.05
N LEU A 82 -13.14 -12.63 -13.34
CA LEU A 82 -13.06 -13.33 -12.05
C LEU A 82 -12.73 -14.82 -12.22
N ASP A 83 -13.29 -15.48 -13.23
CA ASP A 83 -12.96 -16.87 -13.59
C ASP A 83 -11.48 -17.02 -14.00
N GLY A 84 -10.90 -15.97 -14.56
CA GLY A 84 -9.48 -15.92 -14.94
C GLY A 84 -8.51 -15.82 -13.76
N VAL A 85 -8.99 -15.54 -12.54
CA VAL A 85 -8.15 -15.40 -11.35
C VAL A 85 -8.49 -16.48 -10.31
N PRO A 86 -7.51 -17.30 -9.88
CA PRO A 86 -7.77 -18.33 -8.89
C PRO A 86 -8.09 -17.71 -7.52
N LEU A 87 -9.19 -18.16 -6.92
CA LEU A 87 -9.56 -17.98 -5.50
C LEU A 87 -9.77 -16.54 -4.98
N LYS A 88 -9.80 -15.53 -5.85
CA LYS A 88 -10.10 -14.15 -5.43
C LYS A 88 -11.59 -13.86 -5.36
N LYS A 89 -12.01 -13.18 -4.28
CA LYS A 89 -13.40 -12.78 -4.03
C LYS A 89 -13.62 -11.29 -4.32
N LEU A 90 -14.80 -10.94 -4.80
CA LEU A 90 -15.24 -9.55 -4.96
C LEU A 90 -15.94 -9.08 -3.69
N ILE A 91 -15.59 -7.91 -3.16
CA ILE A 91 -16.34 -7.31 -2.05
C ILE A 91 -17.19 -6.14 -2.53
N LEU A 92 -18.41 -6.09 -2.03
CA LEU A 92 -19.37 -5.02 -2.24
C LEU A 92 -19.69 -4.40 -0.87
N CYS A 93 -19.18 -3.21 -0.61
CA CYS A 93 -19.37 -2.49 0.64
C CYS A 93 -20.52 -1.48 0.52
N ARG A 94 -21.59 -1.68 1.30
CA ARG A 94 -22.80 -0.85 1.29
C ARG A 94 -22.64 0.47 2.04
N ASN A 95 -21.60 0.64 2.86
CA ASN A 95 -21.30 1.87 3.58
C ASN A 95 -22.53 2.47 4.31
N GLY A 96 -23.27 1.62 5.03
CA GLY A 96 -24.48 2.01 5.76
C GLY A 96 -25.74 2.27 4.91
N PHE A 97 -25.68 2.15 3.59
CA PHE A 97 -26.84 2.28 2.71
C PHE A 97 -27.66 0.98 2.66
N ASN A 98 -28.77 0.95 3.41
CA ASN A 98 -29.75 -0.14 3.36
C ASN A 98 -30.99 0.28 2.54
N GLY A 99 -30.83 0.35 1.22
CA GLY A 99 -31.90 0.60 0.27
C GLY A 99 -32.20 -0.63 -0.59
N THR A 100 -33.48 -0.88 -0.89
CA THR A 100 -33.89 -1.94 -1.84
C THR A 100 -33.29 -1.71 -3.24
N GLU A 101 -33.07 -0.45 -3.61
CA GLU A 101 -32.44 -0.04 -4.86
C GLU A 101 -30.96 -0.47 -4.94
N LEU A 102 -30.22 -0.42 -3.82
CA LEU A 102 -28.83 -0.88 -3.82
C LEU A 102 -28.76 -2.40 -3.96
N ASN A 103 -29.64 -3.10 -3.26
CA ASN A 103 -29.68 -4.56 -3.30
C ASN A 103 -29.99 -5.08 -4.71
N SER A 104 -30.91 -4.43 -5.44
CA SER A 104 -31.20 -4.83 -6.82
C SER A 104 -30.01 -4.58 -7.77
N ILE A 105 -29.26 -3.49 -7.55
CA ILE A 105 -28.04 -3.20 -8.32
C ILE A 105 -26.95 -4.24 -8.01
N ILE A 106 -26.75 -4.57 -6.73
CA ILE A 106 -25.80 -5.60 -6.31
C ILE A 106 -26.18 -6.97 -6.91
N GLU A 107 -27.46 -7.36 -6.81
CA GLU A 107 -27.95 -8.62 -7.37
C GLU A 107 -27.76 -8.69 -8.89
N THR A 108 -27.98 -7.57 -9.59
CA THR A 108 -27.76 -7.48 -11.04
C THR A 108 -26.28 -7.52 -11.40
N ALA A 109 -25.43 -6.81 -10.65
CA ALA A 109 -23.98 -6.79 -10.88
C ALA A 109 -23.33 -8.16 -10.63
N VAL A 110 -23.86 -8.91 -9.67
CA VAL A 110 -23.37 -10.23 -9.29
C VAL A 110 -24.06 -11.35 -10.08
N GLN A 111 -25.02 -11.01 -10.94
CA GLN A 111 -25.77 -11.98 -11.73
C GLN A 111 -24.83 -12.83 -12.59
N GLY A 112 -24.81 -14.15 -12.34
CA GLY A 112 -23.97 -15.11 -13.06
C GLY A 112 -22.62 -15.42 -12.41
N LEU A 113 -22.34 -14.86 -11.23
CA LEU A 113 -21.21 -15.22 -10.37
C LEU A 113 -21.62 -16.26 -9.31
N SER A 114 -20.69 -17.16 -8.97
CA SER A 114 -20.91 -18.14 -7.90
C SER A 114 -20.92 -17.47 -6.52
N LEU A 115 -21.75 -17.97 -5.60
CA LEU A 115 -21.90 -17.40 -4.25
C LEU A 115 -20.60 -17.35 -3.42
N ASP A 116 -19.62 -18.21 -3.72
CA ASP A 116 -18.33 -18.20 -3.01
C ASP A 116 -17.39 -17.06 -3.46
N ARG A 117 -17.69 -16.46 -4.62
CA ARG A 117 -16.82 -15.51 -5.33
C ARG A 117 -17.09 -14.06 -4.98
N TRP A 118 -18.10 -13.78 -4.15
CA TRP A 118 -18.41 -12.43 -3.71
C TRP A 118 -18.92 -12.40 -2.27
N VAL A 119 -18.74 -11.25 -1.62
CA VAL A 119 -19.21 -10.99 -0.26
C VAL A 119 -19.72 -9.55 -0.19
N THR A 120 -20.83 -9.34 0.52
CA THR A 120 -21.26 -7.99 0.90
C THR A 120 -20.88 -7.66 2.32
N ILE A 121 -20.46 -6.42 2.53
CA ILE A 121 -20.09 -5.86 3.82
C ILE A 121 -20.86 -4.56 4.01
N ASP A 122 -21.29 -4.25 5.23
CA ASP A 122 -22.08 -3.04 5.50
C ASP A 122 -21.21 -1.84 5.87
N ASP A 123 -20.10 -2.05 6.57
CA ASP A 123 -19.16 -1.01 6.98
C ASP A 123 -17.89 -0.99 6.10
N VAL A 124 -17.32 0.19 5.92
CA VAL A 124 -16.01 0.37 5.27
C VAL A 124 -14.89 -0.10 6.21
N ASP A 125 -15.06 0.08 7.52
CA ASP A 125 -14.05 -0.36 8.51
C ASP A 125 -13.88 -1.88 8.52
N ASP A 126 -14.95 -2.62 8.19
CA ASP A 126 -14.91 -4.07 8.03
C ASP A 126 -14.04 -4.52 6.85
N LEU A 127 -13.76 -3.65 5.86
CA LEU A 127 -12.80 -3.95 4.80
C LEU A 127 -11.40 -4.12 5.38
N TYR A 128 -11.05 -3.39 6.43
CA TYR A 128 -9.73 -3.49 7.05
C TYR A 128 -9.52 -4.87 7.70
N TYR A 129 -10.57 -5.44 8.28
CA TYR A 129 -10.52 -6.74 8.95
C TYR A 129 -10.70 -7.91 7.98
N ASN A 130 -11.54 -7.74 6.96
CA ASN A 130 -11.81 -8.79 5.98
C ASN A 130 -10.71 -8.82 4.90
N CYS A 131 -10.30 -7.69 4.33
CA CYS A 131 -9.26 -7.59 3.31
C CYS A 131 -7.86 -7.40 3.90
N LEU A 132 -7.38 -8.39 4.66
CA LEU A 132 -6.01 -8.32 5.16
C LEU A 132 -5.02 -8.37 3.99
N GLN A 133 -4.25 -7.30 3.85
CA GLN A 133 -3.13 -7.26 2.91
C GLN A 133 -1.89 -7.89 3.53
N SER A 134 -1.23 -8.76 2.78
CA SER A 134 0.10 -9.24 3.11
C SER A 134 1.14 -8.11 3.04
N ARG A 135 2.34 -8.35 3.58
CA ARG A 135 3.44 -7.37 3.57
C ARG A 135 3.87 -6.94 2.16
N THR A 136 3.53 -7.72 1.14
CA THR A 136 3.78 -7.41 -0.26
C THR A 136 2.65 -6.59 -0.90
N GLY A 137 1.62 -6.21 -0.13
CA GLY A 137 0.42 -5.56 -0.65
C GLY A 137 -0.35 -6.50 -1.58
N ILE A 138 -0.48 -7.77 -1.19
CA ILE A 138 -1.31 -8.77 -1.88
C ILE A 138 -2.44 -9.19 -0.93
N SER A 139 -3.67 -9.16 -1.39
CA SER A 139 -4.89 -9.59 -0.70
C SER A 139 -5.58 -10.75 -1.44
N ASP A 140 -6.35 -11.54 -0.70
CA ASP A 140 -7.18 -12.63 -1.24
C ASP A 140 -8.45 -12.12 -1.97
N TYR A 141 -8.55 -10.80 -2.15
CA TYR A 141 -9.68 -10.15 -2.80
C TYR A 141 -9.29 -9.62 -4.16
N PHE A 142 -10.23 -9.73 -5.09
CA PHE A 142 -10.08 -9.26 -6.45
C PHE A 142 -10.15 -7.74 -6.49
N ALA A 143 -11.22 -7.19 -5.90
CA ALA A 143 -11.46 -5.77 -5.73
C ALA A 143 -12.51 -5.57 -4.64
N ALA A 144 -12.55 -4.36 -4.08
CA ALA A 144 -13.64 -3.90 -3.23
C ALA A 144 -14.34 -2.72 -3.91
N VAL A 145 -15.66 -2.80 -4.05
CA VAL A 145 -16.51 -1.73 -4.55
C VAL A 145 -17.20 -1.10 -3.35
N ILE A 146 -16.93 0.18 -3.11
CA ILE A 146 -17.46 0.93 -1.96
C ILE A 146 -18.48 1.92 -2.48
N PHE A 147 -19.73 1.76 -2.10
CA PHE A 147 -20.79 2.69 -2.49
C PHE A 147 -20.73 3.95 -1.63
N THR A 148 -20.68 5.12 -2.26
CA THR A 148 -20.53 6.41 -1.56
C THR A 148 -21.80 7.24 -1.59
N SER A 149 -22.57 7.17 -2.66
CA SER A 149 -23.82 7.90 -2.81
C SER A 149 -24.78 7.13 -3.72
N ILE A 150 -26.08 7.22 -3.42
CA ILE A 150 -27.13 6.59 -4.20
C ILE A 150 -28.22 7.63 -4.41
N ASN A 151 -28.56 7.85 -5.67
CA ASN A 151 -29.68 8.67 -6.12
C ASN A 151 -30.56 7.82 -7.04
N ALA A 152 -31.78 8.24 -7.30
CA ALA A 152 -32.78 7.48 -8.08
C ALA A 152 -32.30 7.07 -9.49
N THR A 153 -31.28 7.74 -10.03
CA THR A 153 -30.73 7.47 -11.37
C THR A 153 -29.22 7.27 -11.41
N ASN A 154 -28.49 7.56 -10.32
CA ASN A 154 -27.04 7.56 -10.31
C ASN A 154 -26.51 6.88 -9.04
N VAL A 155 -25.44 6.11 -9.18
CA VAL A 155 -24.74 5.48 -8.07
C VAL A 155 -23.27 5.87 -8.15
N ASP A 156 -22.79 6.52 -7.10
CA ASP A 156 -21.38 6.82 -6.95
C ASP A 156 -20.71 5.70 -6.16
N TYR A 157 -19.59 5.22 -6.69
CA TYR A 157 -18.83 4.14 -6.08
C TYR A 157 -17.33 4.36 -6.29
N ILE A 158 -16.55 3.78 -5.39
CA ILE A 158 -15.09 3.72 -5.46
C ILE A 158 -14.69 2.27 -5.65
N ILE A 159 -13.84 1.99 -6.64
CA ILE A 159 -13.23 0.67 -6.82
C ILE A 159 -11.83 0.72 -6.20
N ALA A 160 -11.64 -0.04 -5.13
CA ALA A 160 -10.35 -0.28 -4.54
C ALA A 160 -9.79 -1.61 -5.07
N THR A 161 -8.65 -1.53 -5.75
CA THR A 161 -7.88 -2.69 -6.21
C THR A 161 -6.57 -2.79 -5.45
N ASP A 162 -5.98 -3.97 -5.49
CA ASP A 162 -4.75 -4.22 -4.77
C ASP A 162 -3.52 -3.58 -5.41
N SER A 163 -2.66 -2.97 -4.59
CA SER A 163 -1.56 -2.09 -5.02
C SER A 163 -0.43 -2.85 -5.70
N ALA A 164 -0.19 -4.12 -5.35
CA ALA A 164 0.84 -4.93 -5.99
C ALA A 164 0.48 -5.31 -7.44
N THR A 165 -0.80 -5.56 -7.72
CA THR A 165 -1.28 -5.97 -9.05
C THR A 165 -1.64 -4.80 -9.96
N SER A 166 -2.04 -3.64 -9.43
CA SER A 166 -2.54 -2.53 -10.26
C SER A 166 -1.47 -1.62 -10.85
N LEU A 167 -0.24 -1.64 -10.32
CA LEU A 167 0.79 -0.65 -10.67
C LEU A 167 2.14 -1.24 -11.11
N SER A 168 2.38 -2.54 -10.91
CA SER A 168 3.71 -3.13 -11.14
C SER A 168 3.86 -3.89 -12.46
N ASN A 169 2.78 -4.31 -13.13
CA ASN A 169 2.88 -5.26 -14.25
C ASN A 169 1.69 -5.17 -15.21
N THR A 170 1.10 -3.99 -15.36
CA THR A 170 0.08 -3.74 -16.38
C THR A 170 0.74 -3.09 -17.57
N ASP A 171 1.03 -3.90 -18.60
CA ASP A 171 1.45 -3.36 -19.89
C ASP A 171 0.23 -2.67 -20.51
N PHE A 172 0.13 -1.35 -20.28
CA PHE A 172 -0.95 -0.54 -20.81
C PHE A 172 -1.01 -0.58 -22.35
N ALA A 173 0.11 -0.88 -23.02
CA ALA A 173 0.15 -1.03 -24.47
C ALA A 173 -0.40 -2.39 -24.94
N LYS A 174 -0.37 -3.44 -24.10
CA LYS A 174 -0.91 -4.75 -24.46
C LYS A 174 -2.28 -5.04 -23.84
N HIS A 175 -2.78 -4.16 -22.97
CA HIS A 175 -3.94 -4.43 -22.11
C HIS A 175 -3.83 -5.77 -21.36
N ALA A 176 -2.61 -6.26 -21.16
CA ALA A 176 -2.35 -7.51 -20.49
C ALA A 176 -2.24 -7.24 -18.99
N SER A 177 -3.23 -7.67 -18.21
CA SER A 177 -3.04 -7.87 -16.78
C SER A 177 -2.32 -9.20 -16.60
N SER A 178 -1.07 -9.19 -16.13
CA SER A 178 -0.45 -10.43 -15.66
C SER A 178 -1.28 -10.97 -14.50
N THR A 179 -1.85 -12.15 -14.71
CA THR A 179 -2.35 -13.04 -13.67
C THR A 179 -1.29 -13.33 -12.62
#